data_AF-A0A6I9XN81-F1
#
_entry.id   AF-A0A6I9XN81-F1
#
_cell.length_a   1.000
_cell.length_b   1.000
_cell.length_c   1.000
_cell.angle_alpha   90.00
_cell.angle_beta   90.00
_cell.angle_gamma   90.00
#
_symmetry.space_group_name_H-M   'P 1'
#
loop_
_entity.id
_entity.type
_entity.pdbx_description
1 polymer ?
#
loop_
_entity_poly.entity_id
_entity_poly.type
_entity_poly.pdbx_seq_one_letter_code
_entity_poly.pdbx_strand_id
1 'polypeptide(L)'
;MVRKQHRNETDMMYEFPAQFILQAGHVVTIWAKSLGLKPSPSTLIWESQRACRLGETLGIVLLDGDGNEIADGMITYLERGEGEGEVEDAAEQTKLGIHSQQNETRSCPIM
;
A
#
# COMPACT_ATOMS: atom_id res chain seq x y z
N MET A 1 -4.44 13.46 -2.26
CA MET A 1 -3.77 12.94 -1.03
C MET A 1 -4.03 11.44 -0.90
N VAL A 2 -3.22 10.73 -0.12
CA VAL A 2 -3.49 9.32 0.25
C VAL A 2 -3.70 9.23 1.76
N ARG A 3 -4.80 8.60 2.18
CA ARG A 3 -5.11 8.29 3.57
C ARG A 3 -4.89 6.82 3.82
N LYS A 4 -4.07 6.49 4.82
CA LYS A 4 -3.91 5.15 5.36
C LYS A 4 -4.74 5.03 6.63
N GLN A 5 -5.68 4.10 6.62
CA GLN A 5 -6.56 3.78 7.74
C GLN A 5 -6.09 2.50 8.42
N HIS A 6 -6.05 2.53 9.74
CA HIS A 6 -5.78 1.35 10.56
C HIS A 6 -6.87 1.21 11.62
N ARG A 7 -7.38 -0.02 11.81
CA ARG A 7 -8.58 -0.28 12.63
C ARG A 7 -8.47 0.23 14.07
N ASN A 8 -7.26 0.31 14.60
CA ASN A 8 -6.99 0.63 16.01
C ASN A 8 -6.03 1.81 16.20
N GLU A 9 -5.68 2.54 15.13
CA GLU A 9 -4.79 3.70 15.19
C GLU A 9 -5.40 4.89 14.45
N THR A 10 -4.87 6.08 14.71
CA THR A 10 -5.25 7.28 13.97
C THR A 10 -4.83 7.15 12.51
N ASP A 11 -5.70 7.59 11.60
CA ASP A 11 -5.41 7.68 10.17
C ASP A 11 -4.14 8.51 9.90
N MET A 12 -3.38 8.07 8.92
CA MET A 12 -2.18 8.78 8.46
C MET A 12 -2.43 9.35 7.06
N MET A 13 -1.98 10.59 6.84
CA MET A 13 -2.14 11.28 5.56
C MET A 13 -0.80 11.46 4.85
N TYR A 14 -0.79 11.21 3.55
CA TYR A 14 0.27 11.53 2.61
C TYR A 14 -0.21 12.61 1.64
N GLU A 15 0.55 13.68 1.57
CA GLU A 15 0.32 14.76 0.63
C GLU A 15 1.28 14.60 -0.56
N PHE A 16 0.72 14.64 -1.77
CA PHE A 16 1.55 14.63 -2.97
C PHE A 16 2.32 15.95 -3.07
N PRO A 17 3.54 15.95 -3.63
CA PRO A 17 4.23 17.19 -3.97
C PRO A 17 3.33 18.09 -4.83
N ALA A 18 3.36 19.41 -4.60
CA ALA A 18 2.45 20.36 -5.25
C ALA A 18 2.47 20.33 -6.79
N GLN A 19 3.56 19.85 -7.40
CA GLN A 19 3.74 19.74 -8.86
C GLN A 19 3.75 18.28 -9.34
N PHE A 20 3.23 17.35 -8.55
CA PHE A 20 3.17 15.94 -8.93
C PHE A 20 2.11 15.72 -10.01
N ILE A 21 2.50 15.13 -11.14
CA ILE A 21 1.60 14.78 -12.24
C ILE A 21 1.80 13.30 -12.56
N LEU A 22 0.75 12.50 -12.36
CA LEU A 22 0.72 11.11 -12.81
C LEU A 22 0.26 11.05 -14.27
N GLN A 23 1.17 10.69 -15.16
CA GLN A 23 0.86 10.52 -16.58
C GLN A 23 -0.02 9.29 -16.82
N ALA A 24 -0.85 9.33 -17.87
CA ALA A 24 -1.65 8.18 -18.26
C ALA A 24 -0.76 6.94 -18.50
N GLY A 25 -1.22 5.78 -18.03
CA GLY A 25 -0.49 4.51 -18.14
C GLY A 25 0.77 4.40 -17.27
N HIS A 26 1.11 5.42 -16.49
CA HIS A 26 2.24 5.37 -15.56
C HIS A 26 1.78 4.90 -14.17
N VAL A 27 2.72 4.29 -13.46
CA VAL A 27 2.55 3.87 -12.06
C VAL A 27 3.56 4.62 -11.21
N VAL A 28 3.11 5.08 -10.05
CA VAL A 28 3.96 5.61 -8.99
C VAL A 28 3.80 4.70 -7.77
N THR A 29 4.85 4.56 -6.97
CA THR A 29 4.79 3.81 -5.71
C THR A 29 5.19 4.69 -4.56
N ILE A 30 4.38 4.71 -3.50
CA ILE A 30 4.67 5.43 -2.27
C ILE A 30 5.32 4.46 -1.28
N TRP A 31 6.55 4.75 -0.89
CA TRP A 31 7.34 3.92 0.01
C TRP A 31 7.41 4.53 1.40
N ALA A 32 7.24 3.70 2.43
CA ALA A 32 7.67 4.09 3.76
C ALA A 32 9.19 4.33 3.77
N LYS A 33 9.65 5.33 4.53
CA LYS A 33 11.08 5.61 4.69
C LYS A 33 11.83 4.33 5.09
N SER A 34 12.76 3.91 4.24
CA SER A 34 13.60 2.74 4.48
C SER A 34 15.05 3.07 4.16
N LEU A 35 15.98 2.51 4.94
CA LEU A 35 17.40 2.66 4.68
C LEU A 35 17.76 1.95 3.38
N GLY A 36 18.42 2.67 2.47
CA GLY A 36 18.91 2.11 1.21
C GLY A 36 17.94 2.17 0.02
N LEU A 37 16.75 2.78 0.17
CA LEU A 37 15.87 3.01 -0.98
C LEU A 37 16.51 4.07 -1.90
N LYS A 38 16.83 3.70 -3.14
CA LYS A 38 17.34 4.65 -4.13
C LYS A 38 16.18 5.41 -4.75
N PRO A 39 16.19 6.76 -4.76
CA PRO A 39 15.13 7.53 -5.39
C PRO A 39 15.07 7.23 -6.88
N SER A 40 13.85 7.01 -7.38
CA SER A 40 13.55 6.84 -8.80
C SER A 40 12.39 7.78 -9.17
N PRO A 41 12.20 8.13 -10.46
CA PRO A 41 11.13 9.03 -10.87
C PRO A 41 9.72 8.47 -10.60
N SER A 42 9.58 7.16 -10.41
CA SER A 42 8.32 6.49 -10.06
C SER A 42 8.20 6.21 -8.56
N THR A 43 9.05 6.81 -7.73
CA THR A 43 9.14 6.55 -6.29
C THR A 43 8.85 7.83 -5.51
N LEU A 44 7.83 7.77 -4.66
CA LEU A 44 7.54 8.78 -3.65
C LEU A 44 7.87 8.22 -2.27
N ILE A 45 8.36 9.06 -1.35
CA ILE A 45 8.72 8.64 0.00
C ILE A 45 7.74 9.26 1.00
N TRP A 46 7.17 8.41 1.85
CA TRP A 46 6.35 8.78 2.99
C TRP A 46 7.20 8.70 4.27
N GLU A 47 7.76 9.84 4.65
CA GLU A 47 8.72 9.99 5.75
C GLU A 47 8.15 9.61 7.13
N SER A 48 6.89 9.95 7.39
CA SER A 48 6.22 9.71 8.67
C SER A 48 5.62 8.30 8.82
N GLN A 49 5.76 7.43 7.81
CA GLN A 49 5.21 6.08 7.89
C GLN A 49 6.00 5.17 8.82
N ARG A 50 5.28 4.52 9.72
CA ARG A 50 5.78 3.35 10.46
C ARG A 50 5.68 2.12 9.55
N ALA A 51 6.68 1.23 9.65
CA ALA A 51 6.65 -0.05 8.94
C ALA A 51 5.37 -0.81 9.28
N CYS A 52 4.67 -1.34 8.26
CA CYS A 52 3.47 -2.14 8.50
C CYS A 52 3.85 -3.39 9.28
N ARG A 53 3.03 -3.77 10.26
CA ARG A 53 3.28 -4.96 11.06
C ARG A 53 2.61 -6.15 10.35
N LEU A 54 3.20 -7.32 10.54
CA LEU A 54 2.65 -8.56 10.00
C LEU A 54 1.27 -8.80 10.63
N GLY A 55 0.26 -9.12 9.83
CA GLY A 55 -1.10 -9.42 10.29
C GLY A 55 -2.08 -8.23 10.34
N GLU A 56 -1.66 -7.03 9.93
CA GLU A 56 -2.52 -5.84 9.96
C GLU A 56 -3.37 -5.68 8.68
N THR A 57 -4.67 -5.47 8.82
CA THR A 57 -5.49 -5.01 7.68
C THR A 57 -5.42 -3.48 7.59
N LEU A 58 -5.04 -2.99 6.42
CA LEU A 58 -4.84 -1.56 6.15
C LEU A 58 -5.80 -1.12 5.04
N GLY A 59 -6.57 -0.07 5.32
CA GLY A 59 -7.36 0.63 4.30
C GLY A 59 -6.52 1.75 3.69
N ILE A 60 -6.60 1.93 2.38
CA ILE A 60 -5.96 3.00 1.63
C ILE A 60 -7.06 3.74 0.87
N VAL A 61 -7.10 5.06 1.00
CA VAL A 61 -8.06 5.90 0.29
C VAL A 61 -7.32 7.01 -0.43
N LEU A 62 -7.58 7.15 -1.73
CA LEU A 62 -7.10 8.25 -2.54
C LEU A 62 -8.14 9.37 -2.50
N LEU A 63 -7.67 10.57 -2.19
CA LEU A 63 -8.47 11.78 -2.04
C LEU A 63 -8.06 12.80 -3.11
N ASP A 64 -9.02 13.53 -3.67
CA ASP A 64 -8.75 14.66 -4.57
C ASP A 64 -8.23 15.91 -3.83
N GLY A 65 -8.15 17.04 -4.55
CA GLY A 65 -7.68 18.32 -3.99
C GLY A 65 -8.68 19.00 -3.04
N ASP A 66 -9.95 18.64 -3.12
CA ASP A 66 -11.03 19.13 -2.26
C ASP A 66 -11.26 18.20 -1.04
N GLY A 67 -10.62 17.04 -1.03
CA GLY A 67 -10.72 16.03 0.03
C GLY A 67 -11.82 14.99 -0.21
N ASN A 68 -12.35 14.86 -1.43
CA ASN A 68 -13.30 13.81 -1.77
C ASN A 68 -12.59 12.49 -2.06
N GLU A 69 -13.20 11.37 -1.67
CA GLU A 69 -12.73 10.02 -1.97
C GLU A 69 -12.93 9.70 -3.45
N ILE A 70 -11.83 9.39 -4.15
CA ILE A 70 -11.84 9.09 -5.59
C ILE A 70 -11.39 7.67 -5.93
N ALA A 71 -10.73 6.98 -4.99
CA ALA A 71 -10.46 5.56 -5.06
C ALA A 71 -10.19 5.00 -3.66
N ASP A 72 -10.44 3.71 -3.48
CA ASP A 72 -10.10 2.99 -2.26
C ASP A 72 -9.43 1.64 -2.58
N GLY A 73 -8.74 1.11 -1.59
CA GLY A 73 -8.10 -0.19 -1.64
C GLY A 73 -7.86 -0.72 -0.24
N MET A 74 -7.72 -2.04 -0.12
CA MET A 74 -7.45 -2.69 1.16
C MET A 74 -6.31 -3.70 1.01
N ILE A 75 -5.40 -3.69 1.98
CA ILE A 75 -4.32 -4.66 2.10
C ILE A 75 -4.61 -5.53 3.31
N THR A 76 -4.81 -6.82 3.09
CA THR A 76 -5.02 -7.82 4.15
C THR A 76 -3.86 -8.82 4.12
N TYR A 77 -3.08 -8.91 5.19
CA TYR A 77 -2.13 -10.01 5.34
C TYR A 77 -2.88 -11.31 5.66
N LEU A 78 -2.67 -12.33 4.83
CA LEU A 78 -3.13 -13.68 5.11
C LEU A 78 -1.95 -14.45 5.72
N GLU A 79 -2.12 -14.96 6.93
CA GLU A 79 -1.19 -15.95 7.46
C GLU A 79 -1.28 -17.21 6.59
N ARG A 80 -0.13 -17.65 6.09
CA ARG A 80 -0.04 -18.92 5.37
C ARG A 80 -0.19 -20.03 6.40
N GLY A 81 -1.42 -20.53 6.58
CA GLY A 81 -1.66 -21.78 7.29
C GLY A 81 -0.95 -22.92 6.56
N GLU A 82 -0.09 -23.64 7.26
CA GLU A 82 0.41 -24.93 6.79
C GLU A 82 -0.73 -25.96 6.92
N GLY A 83 -1.26 -26.48 5.80
CA GLY A 83 -2.11 -27.68 5.80
C GLY A 83 -3.40 -27.61 4.97
N GLU A 84 -3.31 -28.16 3.76
CA GLU A 84 -4.30 -28.99 3.02
C GLU A 84 -5.82 -28.71 3.09
N GLY A 85 -6.40 -28.31 1.95
CA GLY A 85 -7.84 -28.30 1.69
C GLY A 85 -8.16 -27.80 0.28
N GLU A 86 -9.03 -28.53 -0.41
CA GLU A 86 -9.20 -28.61 -1.87
C GLU A 86 -9.74 -27.34 -2.55
N VAL A 87 -9.45 -27.24 -3.86
CA VAL A 87 -9.92 -26.17 -4.76
C VAL A 87 -11.41 -26.30 -5.06
N GLU A 88 -12.20 -25.26 -4.82
CA GLU A 88 -13.48 -25.02 -5.51
C GLU A 88 -13.73 -23.51 -5.74
N ASP A 89 -14.52 -23.24 -6.75
CA ASP A 89 -14.43 -22.17 -7.75
C ASP A 89 -15.06 -20.80 -7.35
N ALA A 90 -14.68 -19.78 -8.14
CA ALA A 90 -15.43 -18.58 -8.51
C ALA A 90 -15.64 -17.45 -7.49
N ALA A 91 -14.75 -16.45 -7.55
CA ALA A 91 -15.15 -15.05 -7.78
C ALA A 91 -13.92 -14.23 -8.19
N GLU A 92 -14.01 -13.57 -9.35
CA GLU A 92 -13.07 -12.56 -9.80
C GLU A 92 -12.91 -11.47 -8.74
N GLN A 93 -11.87 -11.58 -7.93
CA GLN A 93 -11.26 -10.42 -7.31
C GLN A 93 -9.88 -10.37 -7.90
N THR A 94 -9.55 -9.25 -8.54
CA THR A 94 -8.19 -8.88 -8.94
C THR A 94 -7.34 -8.72 -7.68
N LYS A 95 -7.10 -9.85 -7.01
CA LYS A 95 -6.18 -10.00 -5.91
C LYS A 95 -4.82 -9.97 -6.56
N LEU A 96 -4.27 -8.76 -6.70
CA LEU A 96 -2.85 -8.57 -6.89
C LEU A 96 -2.17 -9.14 -5.64
N GLY A 97 -1.99 -10.46 -5.65
CA GLY A 97 -1.28 -11.18 -4.61
C GLY A 97 0.16 -10.76 -4.67
N ILE A 98 0.52 -9.75 -3.88
CA ILE A 98 1.92 -9.37 -3.72
C ILE A 98 2.58 -10.49 -2.92
N HIS A 99 3.19 -11.43 -3.65
CA HIS A 99 4.03 -12.48 -3.11
C HIS A 99 5.39 -11.88 -2.72
N SER A 100 5.45 -11.21 -1.57
CA SER A 100 6.72 -10.74 -1.04
C SER A 100 7.45 -11.91 -0.37
N GLN A 101 8.34 -12.55 -1.13
CA GLN A 101 9.40 -13.37 -0.55
C GLN A 101 10.29 -12.47 0.32
N GLN A 102 10.56 -12.94 1.54
CA GLN A 102 11.32 -12.23 2.55
C GLN A 102 12.77 -12.03 2.10
N ASN A 103 13.25 -10.78 2.15
CA ASN A 103 14.65 -10.50 2.45
C ASN A 103 14.81 -9.08 3.01
N GLU A 104 15.13 -8.98 4.30
CA GLU A 104 16.08 -8.02 4.88
C GLU A 104 15.91 -6.51 4.56
N THR A 105 14.72 -5.94 4.42
CA THR A 105 14.48 -4.53 4.83
C THR A 105 12.99 -4.30 5.05
N ARG A 106 12.62 -3.79 6.23
CA ARG A 106 11.23 -3.55 6.68
C ARG A 106 10.54 -2.42 5.90
N SER A 107 10.36 -2.57 4.59
CA SER A 107 9.67 -1.58 3.77
C SER A 107 8.40 -2.19 3.18
N CYS A 108 7.26 -1.69 3.61
CA CYS A 108 5.97 -2.06 3.07
C CYS A 108 5.61 -1.01 2.01
N PRO A 109 5.58 -1.36 0.72
CA PRO A 109 5.05 -0.45 -0.29
C PRO A 109 3.56 -0.24 -0.01
N ILE A 110 3.14 1.03 -0.02
CA ILE A 110 1.73 1.38 -0.12
C ILE A 110 1.52 1.63 -1.61
N MET A 111 0.72 0.75 -2.24
CA MET A 111 0.41 0.86 -3.67
C MET A 111 -0.24 2.21 -3.99
#